data_AF-A0A368FIS4-F1
#
_entry.id   AF-A0A368FIS4-F1
#
_cell.length_a   1.000
_cell.length_b   1.000
_cell.length_c   1.000
_cell.angle_alpha   90.00
_cell.angle_beta   90.00
_cell.angle_gamma   90.00
#
_symmetry.space_group_name_H-M   'P 1'
#
loop_
_entity.id
_entity.type
_entity.pdbx_description
1 polymer ?
#
loop_
_entity_poly.entity_id
_entity_poly.type
_entity_poly.pdbx_seq_one_letter_code
_entity_poly.pdbx_strand_id
1 'polypeptide(L)'
;MNVGYPINPARDLGPRIFMLFIGYGSQAFTYHDYYFWIPVIAPLVGAVLAAWTYHLFIGCHIPDPKPVVVSMDEAKQPLRSANDV
;
A
#
# COMPACT_ATOMS: atom_id res chain seq x y z
N MET A 1 25.45 1.09 -0.06
CA MET A 1 24.61 2.17 -0.62
C MET A 1 23.22 2.05 -0.02
N ASN A 2 22.71 3.10 0.60
CA ASN A 2 21.31 3.13 1.08
C ASN A 2 20.42 3.61 -0.06
N VAL A 3 19.32 2.91 -0.35
CA VAL A 3 18.49 3.09 -1.55
C VAL A 3 17.31 4.07 -1.38
N GLY A 4 17.29 4.84 -0.29
CA GLY A 4 16.31 5.92 -0.10
C GLY A 4 14.87 5.46 0.17
N TYR A 5 14.69 4.21 0.62
CA TYR A 5 13.41 3.61 1.01
C TYR A 5 12.32 3.61 -0.09
N PRO A 6 12.53 2.89 -1.21
CA PRO A 6 11.57 2.83 -2.31
C PRO A 6 10.54 1.70 -2.05
N ILE A 7 9.76 1.80 -0.98
CA ILE A 7 8.80 0.74 -0.57
C ILE A 7 7.51 0.74 -1.41
N ASN A 8 7.26 1.80 -2.19
CA ASN A 8 6.04 1.92 -2.98
C ASN A 8 6.43 2.01 -4.47
N PRO A 9 5.99 1.05 -5.31
CA PRO A 9 6.25 1.08 -6.75
C PRO A 9 5.84 2.40 -7.41
N ALA A 10 4.70 3.00 -7.03
CA ALA A 10 4.24 4.26 -7.62
C ALA A 10 5.13 5.46 -7.22
N ARG A 11 5.67 5.44 -6.00
CA ARG A 11 6.58 6.47 -5.46
C ARG A 11 7.95 6.48 -6.14
N ASP A 12 8.30 5.38 -6.81
CA ASP A 12 9.55 5.26 -7.57
C ASP A 12 9.31 5.38 -9.08
N LEU A 13 8.35 4.64 -9.64
CA LEU A 13 8.09 4.60 -11.09
C LEU A 13 7.53 5.92 -11.64
N GLY A 14 6.63 6.60 -10.90
CA GLY A 14 6.00 7.85 -11.35
C GLY A 14 7.03 8.95 -11.65
N PRO A 15 7.91 9.31 -10.69
CA PRO A 15 9.00 10.24 -10.93
C PRO A 15 9.96 9.80 -12.04
N ARG A 16 10.23 8.50 -12.20
CA ARG A 16 11.09 7.99 -13.30
C ARG A 16 10.48 8.19 -14.67
N ILE A 17 9.18 7.91 -14.81
CA ILE A 17 8.45 8.17 -16.06
C ILE A 17 8.45 9.68 -16.35
N PHE A 18 8.20 10.52 -15.34
CA PHE A 18 8.26 11.97 -15.51
C PHE A 18 9.63 12.46 -16.00
N MET A 19 10.72 11.88 -15.49
CA MET A 19 12.09 12.18 -15.95
C MET A 19 12.32 11.91 -17.45
N LEU A 20 11.60 10.95 -18.06
CA LEU A 20 11.65 10.76 -19.52
C LEU A 20 11.14 11.98 -20.28
N PHE A 21 10.11 12.64 -19.76
CA PHE A 21 9.45 13.77 -20.43
C PHE A 21 10.17 15.11 -20.20
N ILE A 22 10.86 15.29 -19.08
CA ILE A 22 11.55 16.55 -18.75
C ILE A 22 13.03 16.60 -19.20
N GLY A 23 13.41 15.75 -20.16
CA GLY A 23 14.72 15.83 -20.82
C GLY A 23 15.87 15.09 -20.13
N TYR A 24 15.61 14.36 -19.04
CA TYR A 24 16.62 13.48 -18.43
C TYR A 24 16.80 12.16 -19.19
N GLY A 25 15.85 11.81 -20.06
CA GLY A 25 15.92 10.62 -20.90
C GLY A 25 15.92 9.31 -20.09
N SER A 26 16.51 8.26 -20.65
CA SER A 26 16.47 6.90 -20.08
C SER A 26 17.38 6.69 -18.87
N GLN A 27 18.13 7.70 -18.41
CA GLN A 27 19.08 7.56 -17.29
C GLN A 27 18.39 7.10 -16.00
N ALA A 28 17.16 7.55 -15.79
CA ALA A 28 16.32 7.11 -14.68
C ALA A 28 16.05 5.59 -14.66
N PHE A 29 16.19 4.90 -15.79
CA PHE A 29 15.94 3.46 -15.91
C PHE A 29 17.22 2.64 -16.08
N THR A 30 18.34 3.24 -16.50
CA THR A 30 19.62 2.52 -16.70
C THR A 30 20.57 2.64 -15.53
N TYR A 31 20.34 3.60 -14.62
CA TYR A 31 21.21 3.83 -13.46
C TYR A 31 21.36 2.60 -12.55
N HIS A 32 22.60 2.31 -12.12
CA HIS A 32 23.00 1.12 -11.34
C HIS A 32 22.45 -0.18 -11.91
N ASP A 33 22.86 -0.52 -13.14
CA ASP A 33 22.53 -1.78 -13.81
C ASP A 33 21.02 -2.07 -13.81
N TYR A 34 20.25 -1.08 -14.27
CA TYR A 34 18.80 -1.14 -14.35
C TYR A 34 18.09 -1.29 -12.99
N TYR A 35 18.56 -0.61 -11.95
CA TYR A 35 18.00 -0.69 -10.59
C TYR A 35 16.48 -0.46 -10.49
N PHE A 36 15.86 0.23 -11.45
CA PHE A 36 14.43 0.60 -11.43
C PHE A 36 13.47 -0.58 -11.20
N TRP A 37 13.82 -1.80 -11.60
CA TRP A 37 12.92 -2.95 -11.43
C TRP A 37 12.83 -3.41 -9.97
N ILE A 38 13.85 -3.15 -9.16
CA ILE A 38 13.91 -3.58 -7.76
C ILE A 38 12.84 -2.87 -6.93
N PRO A 39 12.74 -1.52 -6.90
CA PRO A 39 11.62 -0.78 -6.31
C PRO A 39 10.21 -1.17 -6.76
N VAL A 40 10.09 -1.80 -7.94
CA VAL A 40 8.80 -2.19 -8.49
C VAL A 40 8.42 -3.58 -8.01
N ILE A 41 9.30 -4.56 -8.19
CA ILE A 41 8.99 -5.97 -7.91
C ILE A 41 9.21 -6.34 -6.44
N ALA A 42 10.30 -5.87 -5.83
CA ALA A 42 10.63 -6.27 -4.47
C ALA A 42 9.56 -5.87 -3.44
N PRO A 43 8.95 -4.67 -3.48
CA PRO A 43 7.88 -4.34 -2.55
C PRO A 43 6.59 -5.10 -2.78
N LEU A 44 6.26 -5.49 -4.02
CA LEU A 44 5.07 -6.30 -4.30
C LEU A 44 5.21 -7.69 -3.68
N VAL A 45 6.36 -8.34 -3.90
CA VAL A 45 6.67 -9.64 -3.29
C VAL A 45 6.75 -9.52 -1.76
N GLY A 46 7.45 -8.49 -1.28
CA GLY A 46 7.60 -8.22 0.15
C GLY A 46 6.26 -7.97 0.84
N ALA A 47 5.33 -7.24 0.21
CA ALA A 47 4.01 -6.98 0.76
C ALA A 47 3.18 -8.27 0.95
N VAL A 48 3.21 -9.16 -0.04
CA VAL A 48 2.54 -10.47 0.07
C VAL A 48 3.16 -11.29 1.21
N LEU A 49 4.49 -11.43 1.23
CA LEU A 49 5.18 -12.17 2.28
C LEU A 49 4.92 -11.58 3.67
N ALA A 50 4.92 -10.25 3.80
CA ALA A 50 4.65 -9.56 5.04
C ALA A 50 3.20 -9.78 5.52
N ALA A 51 2.22 -9.73 4.61
CA ALA A 51 0.82 -10.01 4.95
C ALA A 51 0.63 -11.44 5.48
N TRP A 52 1.24 -12.44 4.82
CA TRP A 52 1.22 -13.83 5.30
C TRP A 52 1.94 -13.98 6.64
N THR A 53 3.10 -13.35 6.79
CA THR A 53 3.84 -13.38 8.06
C THR A 53 2.99 -12.79 9.19
N TYR A 54 2.37 -11.63 8.96
CA TYR A 54 1.46 -11.03 9.94
C TYR A 54 0.29 -11.97 10.28
N HIS A 55 -0.34 -12.56 9.27
CA HIS A 55 -1.46 -13.47 9.49
C HIS A 55 -1.03 -14.69 10.34
N LEU A 56 0.07 -15.35 9.99
CA LEU A 56 0.54 -16.55 10.70
C LEU A 56 0.95 -16.28 12.15
N PHE A 57 1.70 -15.19 12.38
CA PHE A 57 2.27 -14.91 13.70
C PHE A 57 1.32 -14.12 14.61
N ILE A 58 0.44 -13.30 14.05
CA ILE A 58 -0.44 -12.41 14.82
C ILE A 58 -1.90 -12.70 14.49
N GLY A 59 -2.30 -12.61 13.22
CA GLY A 59 -3.70 -12.71 12.79
C GLY A 59 -4.41 -13.98 13.26
N CYS A 60 -3.77 -15.16 13.13
CA CYS A 60 -4.33 -16.44 13.54
C CYS A 60 -4.55 -16.57 15.05
N HIS A 61 -3.93 -15.70 15.86
CA HIS A 61 -4.01 -15.73 17.32
C HIS A 61 -5.02 -14.70 17.87
N ILE A 62 -5.59 -13.85 17.01
CA ILE A 62 -6.61 -12.88 17.41
C ILE A 62 -8.00 -13.52 17.21
N PRO A 63 -8.84 -13.61 18.25
CA PRO A 63 -10.21 -14.10 18.12
C PRO A 63 -11.02 -13.22 17.18
N ASP A 64 -11.86 -13.83 16.33
CA ASP A 64 -12.72 -13.08 15.44
C ASP A 64 -13.66 -12.16 16.24
N PRO A 65 -13.84 -10.90 15.79
CA PRO A 65 -14.86 -10.04 16.39
C PRO A 65 -16.22 -10.71 16.21
N LYS A 66 -17.08 -10.59 17.23
CA LYS A 66 -18.46 -11.05 17.10
C LYS A 66 -19.07 -10.40 15.86
N PRO A 67 -19.73 -11.18 14.97
CA PRO A 67 -20.32 -10.61 13.78
C PRO A 67 -21.27 -9.50 14.21
N VAL A 68 -20.93 -8.26 13.85
CA VAL A 68 -21.86 -7.14 13.97
C VAL A 68 -22.88 -7.38 12.87
N VAL A 69 -24.01 -7.98 13.25
CA VAL A 69 -25.18 -8.08 12.38
C VAL A 69 -25.70 -6.66 12.23
N VAL A 70 -25.17 -5.94 11.25
CA VAL A 70 -25.74 -4.65 10.85
C VAL A 70 -27.12 -4.98 10.30
N SER A 71 -28.15 -4.77 11.10
CA SER A 71 -29.49 -4.83 10.57
C SER A 71 -29.58 -3.75 9.50
N MET A 72 -30.15 -4.09 8.34
CA MET A 72 -30.39 -3.12 7.27
C MET A 72 -31.33 -1.99 7.74
N ASP A 73 -31.92 -2.11 8.93
CA ASP A 73 -32.73 -1.10 9.59
C ASP A 73 -31.88 0.03 10.23
N GLU A 74 -30.68 -0.26 10.74
CA GLU A 74 -29.78 0.76 11.31
C GLU A 74 -29.16 1.66 10.23
N ALA A 75 -28.85 1.11 9.04
CA ALA A 75 -28.30 1.88 7.92
C ALA A 75 -29.29 2.92 7.35
N LYS A 76 -30.57 2.81 7.71
CA LYS A 76 -31.63 3.74 7.27
C LYS A 76 -31.98 4.79 8.33
N GLN A 77 -31.36 4.76 9.51
CA GLN A 77 -31.52 5.84 10.48
C GLN A 77 -30.76 7.08 9.98
N PRO A 78 -31.44 8.20 9.67
CA PRO A 78 -30.72 9.45 9.47
C PRO A 78 -29.95 9.75 10.75
N LEU A 79 -28.71 10.22 10.58
CA LEU A 79 -27.80 10.61 11.66
C LEU A 79 -28.59 11.27 12.78
N ARG A 80 -28.57 10.68 13.99
CA ARG A 80 -29.25 11.19 15.17
C ARG A 80 -28.93 12.69 15.26
N SER A 81 -29.94 13.52 15.01
CA SER A 81 -29.79 14.96 14.87
C SER A 81 -29.05 15.47 16.09
N ALA A 82 -28.04 16.32 15.87
CA ALA A 82 -27.10 16.79 16.89
C ALA A 82 -27.72 17.74 17.94
N ASN A 83 -29.01 17.59 18.27
CA ASN A 83 -29.76 18.40 19.22
C ASN A 83 -30.25 17.61 20.45
N ASP A 84 -29.75 16.40 20.68
CA ASP A 84 -30.01 15.65 21.91
C ASP A 84 -28.83 15.78 22.89
N VAL A 85 -28.58 17.01 23.38
CA VAL A 85 -27.89 17.32 24.66
C VAL A 85 -28.52 18.58 25.26
#